data_AF-A0A947Z807-F1
#
_entry.id   AF-A0A947Z807-F1
#
_cell.length_a   1.000
_cell.length_b   1.000
_cell.length_c   1.000
_cell.angle_alpha   90.00
_cell.angle_beta   90.00
_cell.angle_gamma   90.00
#
_symmetry.space_group_name_H-M   'P 1'
#
loop_
_entity.id
_entity.type
_entity.pdbx_description
1 polymer ?
#
loop_
_entity_poly.entity_id
_entity_poly.type
_entity_poly.pdbx_seq_one_letter_code
_entity_poly.pdbx_strand_id
1 'polypeptide(L)'
;MKKLCALISLLSLLVVAVSCDDDATNTTECETGETRNGTVMCGLNNEGVLLQSCQDGAFVDTTICTGTDICTNDATQVGETPCNETGFYIQLCGQGAWADTTDCTVTITGCTPDATQVGTTVCGLNDEGFIVQVCSGTGVWQDSWECTGTDECINGARQEGTTPCNDTGVIYQDCSAGTWVDS
;
A
#
# COMPACT_ATOMS: atom_id res chain seq x y z
N MET A 1 -16.02 62.64 27.37
CA MET A 1 -16.04 63.81 28.26
C MET A 1 -14.67 63.87 28.94
N LYS A 2 -13.84 64.89 28.67
CA LYS A 2 -12.47 64.99 29.20
C LYS A 2 -12.52 65.38 30.68
N LYS A 3 -11.94 64.58 31.58
CA LYS A 3 -11.78 64.95 33.00
C LYS A 3 -10.52 65.80 33.14
N LEU A 4 -10.64 66.94 33.82
CA LEU A 4 -9.48 67.74 34.22
C LEU A 4 -8.97 67.23 35.57
N CYS A 5 -7.66 66.96 35.64
CA CYS A 5 -6.96 66.72 36.90
C CYS A 5 -6.03 67.89 37.21
N ALA A 6 -5.96 68.27 38.49
CA ALA A 6 -5.13 69.38 38.96
C ALA A 6 -4.02 68.84 39.88
N LEU A 7 -2.76 69.11 39.53
CA LEU A 7 -1.63 68.93 40.44
C LEU A 7 -1.38 70.26 41.17
N ILE A 8 -1.61 70.29 42.48
CA ILE A 8 -1.35 71.47 43.32
C ILE A 8 0.10 71.41 43.80
N SER A 9 0.99 72.16 43.15
CA SER A 9 2.33 72.44 43.66
C SER A 9 2.24 73.54 44.73
N LEU A 10 2.76 73.29 45.93
CA LEU A 10 2.59 74.15 47.11
C LEU A 10 3.48 75.41 47.13
N LEU A 11 4.13 75.77 46.02
CA LEU A 11 4.94 76.99 45.90
C LEU A 11 4.52 77.75 44.64
N SER A 12 3.88 78.90 44.84
CA SER A 12 3.33 79.83 43.83
C SER A 12 2.19 79.30 42.96
N LEU A 13 1.08 80.04 43.01
CA LEU A 13 -0.23 79.74 42.46
C LEU A 13 -0.23 79.72 40.90
N LEU A 14 0.26 78.64 40.30
CA LEU A 14 0.12 78.35 38.88
C LEU A 14 -0.63 77.02 38.71
N VAL A 15 -1.94 77.10 38.45
CA VAL A 15 -2.74 75.93 38.10
C VAL A 15 -2.43 75.59 36.64
N VAL A 16 -1.48 74.68 36.42
CA VAL A 16 -1.27 74.10 35.09
C VAL A 16 -2.34 73.03 34.91
N ALA A 17 -3.35 73.32 34.08
CA ALA A 17 -4.30 72.32 33.62
C ALA A 17 -3.56 71.35 32.68
N VAL A 18 -3.01 70.28 33.24
CA VAL A 18 -2.51 69.16 32.44
C VAL A 18 -3.73 68.33 32.05
N SER A 19 -3.92 68.12 30.74
CA SER A 19 -4.81 67.06 30.29
C SER A 19 -4.14 65.73 30.63
N CYS A 20 -4.52 65.14 31.76
CA CYS A 20 -4.28 63.72 32.00
C CYS A 20 -5.25 63.01 31.07
N ASP A 21 -4.74 62.49 29.96
CA ASP A 21 -5.49 61.55 29.16
C ASP A 21 -5.58 60.27 30.01
N ASP A 22 -6.70 60.06 30.69
CA ASP A 22 -7.06 58.76 31.27
C ASP A 22 -7.38 57.74 30.15
N ASP A 23 -6.77 57.88 28.97
CA ASP A 23 -6.75 56.87 27.93
C ASP A 23 -5.56 55.96 28.26
N ALA A 24 -5.70 55.22 29.37
CA ALA A 24 -5.22 53.85 29.38
C ALA A 24 -6.05 53.14 28.30
N THR A 25 -5.66 53.36 27.04
CA THR A 25 -6.22 52.68 25.89
C THR A 25 -6.19 51.21 26.26
N ASN A 26 -7.37 50.63 26.40
CA ASN A 26 -7.52 49.20 26.36
C ASN A 26 -7.15 48.81 24.93
N THR A 27 -5.85 48.79 24.63
CA THR A 27 -5.32 48.38 23.34
C THR A 27 -5.50 46.89 23.29
N THR A 28 -6.68 46.46 22.88
CA THR A 28 -6.92 45.11 22.42
C THR A 28 -5.86 44.80 21.36
N GLU A 29 -5.20 43.65 21.47
CA GLU A 29 -4.13 43.25 20.56
C GLU A 29 -4.68 43.05 19.13
N CYS A 30 -5.98 42.81 19.01
CA CYS A 30 -6.68 42.46 17.77
C CYS A 30 -8.17 42.77 17.84
N GLU A 31 -8.84 42.75 16.69
CA GLU A 31 -10.28 42.83 16.58
C GLU A 31 -10.93 41.44 16.49
N THR A 32 -12.07 41.24 17.15
CA THR A 32 -12.76 39.94 17.19
C THR A 32 -13.02 39.41 15.77
N GLY A 33 -12.59 38.16 15.53
CA GLY A 33 -12.72 37.50 14.23
C GLY A 33 -11.50 37.64 13.31
N GLU A 34 -10.53 38.49 13.64
CA GLU A 34 -9.23 38.47 12.96
C GLU A 34 -8.52 37.13 13.18
N THR A 35 -7.77 36.69 12.16
CA THR A 35 -6.98 35.45 12.21
C THR A 35 -5.53 35.70 11.85
N ARG A 36 -4.61 34.97 12.49
CA ARG A 36 -3.19 34.95 12.15
C ARG A 36 -2.60 33.55 12.32
N ASN A 37 -1.43 33.31 11.74
CA ASN A 37 -0.66 32.11 12.05
C ASN A 37 -0.16 32.17 13.50
N GLY A 38 -0.40 31.11 14.27
CA GLY A 38 0.16 30.94 15.61
C GLY A 38 1.60 30.45 15.58
N THR A 39 2.06 29.94 16.73
CA THR A 39 3.42 29.40 16.91
C THR A 39 3.44 27.94 17.31
N VAL A 40 2.30 27.35 17.66
CA VAL A 40 2.17 25.94 17.99
C VAL A 40 2.18 25.12 16.70
N MET A 41 3.19 24.28 16.52
CA MET A 41 3.33 23.41 15.35
C MET A 41 2.18 22.39 15.28
N CYS A 42 1.77 22.05 14.07
CA CYS A 42 0.76 21.04 13.80
C CYS A 42 0.94 20.43 12.41
N GLY A 43 0.10 19.45 12.07
CA GLY A 43 0.10 18.80 10.76
C GLY A 43 1.17 17.72 10.65
N LEU A 44 1.20 17.03 9.51
CA LEU A 44 2.24 16.06 9.23
C LEU A 44 3.57 16.78 9.03
N ASN A 45 4.68 16.10 9.37
CA ASN A 45 6.05 16.61 9.28
C ASN A 45 6.33 17.95 10.00
N ASN A 46 5.42 18.39 10.89
CA ASN A 46 5.47 19.69 11.56
C ASN A 46 5.56 20.89 10.59
N GLU A 47 4.96 20.77 9.39
CA GLU A 47 4.98 21.83 8.36
C GLU A 47 4.03 22.99 8.69
N GLY A 48 2.96 22.73 9.44
CA GLY A 48 1.94 23.71 9.78
C GLY A 48 2.09 24.32 11.17
N VAL A 49 1.30 25.37 11.41
CA VAL A 49 1.03 25.92 12.75
C VAL A 49 -0.48 26.06 12.98
N LEU A 50 -0.90 26.05 14.24
CA LEU A 50 -2.30 26.31 14.57
C LEU A 50 -2.64 27.76 14.21
N LEU A 51 -3.75 27.95 13.51
CA LEU A 51 -4.30 29.28 13.26
C LEU A 51 -4.79 29.85 14.59
N GLN A 52 -4.52 31.12 14.86
CA GLN A 52 -5.06 31.86 15.99
C GLN A 52 -6.25 32.70 15.55
N SER A 53 -7.27 32.79 16.39
CA SER A 53 -8.41 33.70 16.23
C SER A 53 -8.44 34.71 17.36
N CYS A 54 -8.74 35.97 17.06
CA CYS A 54 -8.92 36.98 18.08
C CYS A 54 -10.25 36.77 18.82
N GLN A 55 -10.16 36.58 20.13
CA GLN A 55 -11.28 36.46 21.06
C GLN A 55 -11.04 37.41 22.23
N ASP A 56 -12.01 38.28 22.49
CA ASP A 56 -11.97 39.26 23.59
C ASP A 56 -10.69 40.11 23.63
N GLY A 57 -10.18 40.47 22.45
CA GLY A 57 -9.01 41.33 22.29
C GLY A 57 -7.66 40.63 22.44
N ALA A 58 -7.64 39.29 22.47
CA ALA A 58 -6.43 38.48 22.48
C ALA A 58 -6.49 37.33 21.46
N PHE A 59 -5.35 36.97 20.88
CA PHE A 59 -5.27 35.81 19.99
C PHE A 59 -5.21 34.50 20.76
N VAL A 60 -6.10 33.57 20.42
CA VAL A 60 -6.18 32.23 21.02
C VAL A 60 -6.03 31.18 19.91
N ASP A 61 -5.27 30.11 20.19
CA ASP A 61 -5.10 29.00 19.26
C ASP A 61 -6.45 28.33 18.94
N THR A 62 -6.68 28.08 17.65
CA THR A 62 -7.79 27.26 17.18
C THR A 62 -7.34 25.81 16.97
N THR A 63 -8.27 24.93 16.61
CA THR A 63 -7.95 23.56 16.20
C THR A 63 -7.59 23.45 14.71
N ILE A 64 -7.59 24.56 13.95
CA ILE A 64 -7.31 24.56 12.52
C ILE A 64 -5.80 24.62 12.32
N CYS A 65 -5.25 23.65 11.60
CA CYS A 65 -3.85 23.62 11.22
C CYS A 65 -3.66 24.22 9.83
N THR A 66 -2.61 25.02 9.63
CA THR A 66 -2.25 25.53 8.29
C THR A 66 -1.52 24.49 7.42
N GLY A 67 -1.13 23.36 8.01
CA GLY A 67 -0.32 22.35 7.33
C GLY A 67 -1.06 21.68 6.19
N THR A 68 -0.34 21.42 5.09
CA THR A 68 -0.92 20.89 3.84
C THR A 68 -0.44 19.48 3.48
N ASP A 69 0.56 18.99 4.19
CA ASP A 69 1.12 17.66 3.98
C ASP A 69 0.06 16.56 4.11
N ILE A 70 0.02 15.67 3.11
CA ILE A 70 -0.92 14.54 3.05
C ILE A 70 -0.28 13.22 3.49
N CYS A 71 1.03 13.22 3.72
CA CYS A 71 1.78 12.04 4.16
C CYS A 71 2.98 12.41 5.04
N THR A 72 3.45 11.45 5.83
CA THR A 72 4.67 11.58 6.63
C THR A 72 5.88 11.25 5.78
N ASN A 73 6.91 12.10 5.81
CA ASN A 73 8.15 11.88 5.06
C ASN A 73 8.72 10.48 5.31
N ASP A 74 9.26 9.88 4.26
CA ASP A 74 9.82 8.52 4.21
C ASP A 74 8.81 7.38 4.38
N ALA A 75 7.52 7.68 4.58
CA ALA A 75 6.48 6.66 4.48
C ALA A 75 6.38 6.12 3.05
N THR A 76 6.00 4.85 2.92
CA THR A 76 5.75 4.20 1.64
C THR A 76 4.33 3.62 1.57
N GLN A 77 3.76 3.58 0.37
CA GLN A 77 2.48 2.95 0.08
C GLN A 77 2.46 2.36 -1.33
N VAL A 78 1.47 1.52 -1.62
CA VAL A 78 1.20 1.12 -3.01
C VAL A 78 0.42 2.24 -3.68
N GLY A 79 0.93 2.74 -4.82
CA GLY A 79 0.27 3.76 -5.62
C GLY A 79 -0.81 3.20 -6.54
N GLU A 80 -1.36 4.08 -7.38
CA GLU A 80 -2.40 3.72 -8.36
C GLU A 80 -1.87 3.65 -9.80
N THR A 81 -0.63 4.07 -10.04
CA THR A 81 0.00 4.02 -11.37
C THR A 81 0.47 2.61 -11.68
N PRO A 82 -0.04 1.95 -12.74
CA PRO A 82 0.44 0.62 -13.12
C PRO A 82 1.90 0.67 -13.60
N CYS A 83 2.70 -0.29 -13.16
CA CYS A 83 4.09 -0.47 -13.60
C CYS A 83 4.27 -1.72 -14.48
N ASN A 84 3.30 -2.64 -14.48
CA ASN A 84 3.17 -3.76 -15.42
C ASN A 84 1.72 -4.30 -15.43
N GLU A 85 1.47 -5.46 -16.03
CA GLU A 85 0.13 -6.06 -16.14
C GLU A 85 -0.54 -6.39 -14.80
N THR A 86 0.24 -6.66 -13.76
CA THR A 86 -0.27 -7.14 -12.45
C THR A 86 0.15 -6.26 -11.28
N GLY A 87 0.85 -5.15 -11.52
CA GLY A 87 1.57 -4.39 -10.50
C GLY A 87 1.40 -2.88 -10.60
N PHE A 88 1.54 -2.21 -9.45
CA PHE A 88 1.52 -0.75 -9.29
C PHE A 88 2.83 -0.23 -8.69
N TYR A 89 3.23 0.99 -9.06
CA TYR A 89 4.42 1.62 -8.48
C TYR A 89 4.24 1.83 -6.97
N ILE A 90 5.31 1.60 -6.22
CA ILE A 90 5.39 2.03 -4.83
C ILE A 90 5.55 3.55 -4.82
N GLN A 91 4.77 4.24 -3.98
CA GLN A 91 4.92 5.66 -3.72
C GLN A 91 5.75 5.90 -2.46
N LEU A 92 6.64 6.88 -2.53
CA LEU A 92 7.41 7.40 -1.39
C LEU A 92 6.88 8.80 -1.07
N CYS A 93 6.64 9.06 0.21
CA CYS A 93 6.31 10.39 0.67
C CYS A 93 7.57 11.24 0.78
N GLY A 94 7.62 12.36 0.06
CA GLY A 94 8.68 13.35 0.17
C GLY A 94 8.10 14.75 0.09
N GLN A 95 8.52 15.62 1.02
CA GLN A 95 8.01 16.99 1.13
C GLN A 95 6.46 17.01 1.26
N GLY A 96 5.91 16.10 2.06
CA GLY A 96 4.48 16.06 2.34
C GLY A 96 3.59 15.52 1.23
N ALA A 97 4.15 15.08 0.10
CA ALA A 97 3.41 14.56 -1.04
C ALA A 97 3.92 13.18 -1.48
N TRP A 98 3.00 12.37 -2.01
CA TRP A 98 3.32 11.07 -2.60
C TRP A 98 3.90 11.23 -4.00
N ALA A 99 4.99 10.52 -4.28
CA ALA A 99 5.57 10.39 -5.61
C ALA A 99 5.89 8.93 -5.93
N ASP A 100 5.62 8.52 -7.17
CA ASP A 100 5.96 7.18 -7.65
C ASP A 100 7.48 6.98 -7.62
N THR A 101 7.91 5.82 -7.11
CA THR A 101 9.30 5.37 -7.17
C THR A 101 9.54 4.52 -8.42
N THR A 102 10.77 4.04 -8.60
CA THR A 102 11.08 3.03 -9.62
C THR A 102 10.67 1.61 -9.23
N ASP A 103 10.28 1.40 -7.96
CA ASP A 103 9.94 0.08 -7.46
C ASP A 103 8.50 -0.27 -7.80
N CYS A 104 8.31 -1.49 -8.28
CA CYS A 104 7.03 -2.01 -8.75
C CYS A 104 6.55 -3.12 -7.81
N THR A 105 5.32 -3.01 -7.31
CA THR A 105 4.69 -4.16 -6.64
C THR A 105 4.53 -5.28 -7.65
N VAL A 106 5.07 -6.46 -7.35
CA VAL A 106 4.71 -7.67 -8.08
C VAL A 106 3.62 -8.33 -7.26
N THR A 107 2.37 -8.03 -7.57
CA THR A 107 1.26 -8.87 -7.12
C THR A 107 1.33 -10.14 -7.97
N ILE A 108 1.99 -11.17 -7.43
CA ILE A 108 1.96 -12.50 -8.03
C ILE A 108 0.54 -13.04 -7.82
N THR A 109 -0.36 -12.70 -8.72
CA THR A 109 -1.73 -13.22 -8.72
C THR A 109 -1.70 -14.62 -9.33
N GLY A 110 -1.85 -15.64 -8.49
CA GLY A 110 -2.00 -17.03 -8.94
C GLY A 110 -1.14 -17.99 -8.12
N CYS A 111 0.08 -18.25 -8.57
CA CYS A 111 0.99 -19.26 -8.01
C CYS A 111 2.39 -18.71 -7.72
N THR A 112 3.16 -19.41 -6.88
CA THR A 112 4.57 -19.05 -6.62
C THR A 112 5.45 -19.49 -7.80
N PRO A 113 6.39 -18.65 -8.29
CA PRO A 113 7.29 -19.02 -9.39
C PRO A 113 7.96 -20.39 -9.16
N ASP A 114 8.06 -21.17 -10.22
CA ASP A 114 8.62 -22.52 -10.24
C ASP A 114 7.87 -23.56 -9.39
N ALA A 115 6.75 -23.20 -8.73
CA ALA A 115 5.86 -24.18 -8.13
C ALA A 115 5.29 -25.10 -9.21
N THR A 116 4.97 -26.34 -8.81
CA THR A 116 4.35 -27.34 -9.69
C THR A 116 3.02 -27.82 -9.11
N GLN A 117 2.09 -28.21 -9.98
CA GLN A 117 0.84 -28.87 -9.60
C GLN A 117 0.40 -29.86 -10.69
N VAL A 118 -0.47 -30.80 -10.35
CA VAL A 118 -1.13 -31.65 -11.37
C VAL A 118 -2.20 -30.82 -12.07
N GLY A 119 -2.13 -30.71 -13.40
CA GLY A 119 -3.11 -30.01 -14.22
C GLY A 119 -4.36 -30.84 -14.53
N THR A 120 -5.12 -30.40 -15.52
CA THR A 120 -6.37 -31.06 -15.94
C THR A 120 -6.32 -31.59 -17.37
N THR A 121 -5.26 -31.29 -18.13
CA THR A 121 -5.05 -31.82 -19.48
C THR A 121 -4.66 -33.29 -19.37
N VAL A 122 -5.48 -34.19 -19.91
CA VAL A 122 -5.23 -35.64 -19.90
C VAL A 122 -3.98 -35.99 -20.72
N CYS A 123 -3.22 -36.98 -20.25
CA CYS A 123 -2.04 -37.51 -20.93
C CYS A 123 -1.77 -38.98 -20.54
N GLY A 124 -0.77 -39.60 -21.17
CA GLY A 124 -0.39 -40.98 -20.90
C GLY A 124 -1.22 -41.98 -21.69
N LEU A 125 -0.90 -43.28 -21.55
CA LEU A 125 -1.69 -44.35 -22.14
C LEU A 125 -3.00 -44.52 -21.35
N ASN A 126 -4.05 -44.98 -22.02
CA ASN A 126 -5.39 -45.20 -21.46
C ASN A 126 -6.01 -43.98 -20.74
N ASP A 127 -5.54 -42.76 -21.06
CA ASP A 127 -6.03 -41.50 -20.48
C ASP A 127 -5.93 -41.46 -18.93
N GLU A 128 -4.96 -42.18 -18.35
CA GLU A 128 -4.81 -42.31 -16.89
C GLU A 128 -4.11 -41.12 -16.23
N GLY A 129 -3.24 -40.43 -16.96
CA GLY A 129 -2.43 -39.33 -16.46
C GLY A 129 -3.01 -37.94 -16.72
N PHE A 130 -2.41 -36.94 -16.07
CA PHE A 130 -2.62 -35.53 -16.34
C PHE A 130 -1.27 -34.81 -16.50
N ILE A 131 -1.24 -33.78 -17.35
CA ILE A 131 -0.07 -32.93 -17.55
C ILE A 131 0.21 -32.13 -16.27
N VAL A 132 1.46 -32.12 -15.82
CA VAL A 132 1.92 -31.28 -14.72
C VAL A 132 1.99 -29.83 -15.20
N GLN A 133 1.53 -28.89 -14.39
CA GLN A 133 1.65 -27.45 -14.64
C GLN A 133 2.80 -26.86 -13.83
N VAL A 134 3.50 -25.89 -14.43
CA VAL A 134 4.56 -25.10 -13.79
C VAL A 134 4.10 -23.65 -13.71
N CYS A 135 4.34 -23.02 -12.57
CA CYS A 135 4.05 -21.61 -12.42
C CYS A 135 5.08 -20.75 -13.15
N SER A 136 4.62 -19.91 -14.08
CA SER A 136 5.48 -18.92 -14.73
C SER A 136 6.03 -17.91 -13.71
N GLY A 137 7.13 -17.25 -14.05
CA GLY A 137 7.65 -16.12 -13.26
C GLY A 137 6.67 -14.93 -13.14
N THR A 138 5.57 -14.95 -13.88
CA THR A 138 4.48 -13.96 -13.83
C THR A 138 3.28 -14.42 -12.99
N GLY A 139 3.35 -15.58 -12.33
CA GLY A 139 2.32 -16.08 -11.42
C GLY A 139 1.19 -16.86 -12.11
N VAL A 140 1.37 -17.30 -13.35
CA VAL A 140 0.34 -18.02 -14.14
C VAL A 140 0.76 -19.47 -14.36
N TRP A 141 -0.16 -20.41 -14.12
CA TRP A 141 0.06 -21.83 -14.42
C TRP A 141 0.15 -22.09 -15.93
N GLN A 142 1.16 -22.84 -16.35
CA GLN A 142 1.35 -23.29 -17.73
C GLN A 142 1.56 -24.80 -17.77
N ASP A 143 0.96 -25.47 -18.75
CA ASP A 143 1.17 -26.89 -19.00
C ASP A 143 2.64 -27.15 -19.35
N SER A 144 3.24 -28.16 -18.70
CA SER A 144 4.59 -28.62 -19.00
C SER A 144 4.58 -29.79 -19.99
N TRP A 145 5.75 -30.42 -20.17
CA TRP A 145 5.88 -31.67 -20.94
C TRP A 145 5.79 -32.91 -20.05
N GLU A 146 5.71 -32.75 -18.74
CA GLU A 146 5.66 -33.87 -17.79
C GLU A 146 4.22 -34.38 -17.66
N CYS A 147 4.07 -35.70 -17.74
CA CYS A 147 2.81 -36.41 -17.60
C CYS A 147 2.86 -37.30 -16.36
N THR A 148 1.80 -37.29 -15.54
CA THR A 148 1.73 -38.19 -14.37
C THR A 148 1.40 -39.63 -14.71
N GLY A 149 1.05 -39.92 -15.97
CA GLY A 149 0.59 -41.23 -16.41
C GLY A 149 1.67 -42.30 -16.28
N THR A 150 1.29 -43.47 -15.78
CA THR A 150 2.24 -44.57 -15.47
C THR A 150 2.07 -45.82 -16.31
N ASP A 151 0.98 -45.90 -17.08
CA ASP A 151 0.65 -47.06 -17.90
C ASP A 151 1.76 -47.39 -18.93
N GLU A 152 2.12 -48.67 -18.98
CA GLU A 152 3.16 -49.19 -19.88
C GLU A 152 2.59 -49.62 -21.24
N CYS A 153 1.27 -49.82 -21.32
CA CYS A 153 0.60 -50.33 -22.52
C CYS A 153 -0.85 -49.85 -22.66
N ILE A 154 -1.37 -49.93 -23.89
CA ILE A 154 -2.79 -49.65 -24.20
C ILE A 154 -3.62 -50.88 -23.88
N ASN A 155 -4.69 -50.72 -23.09
CA ASN A 155 -5.56 -51.82 -22.70
C ASN A 155 -6.09 -52.58 -23.92
N GLY A 156 -5.96 -53.91 -23.89
CA GLY A 156 -6.32 -54.80 -24.99
C GLY A 156 -5.24 -54.98 -26.07
N ALA A 157 -4.10 -54.28 -25.97
CA ALA A 157 -2.93 -54.62 -26.77
C ALA A 157 -2.40 -56.01 -26.40
N ARG A 158 -1.72 -56.66 -27.36
CA ARG A 158 -1.13 -57.98 -27.19
C ARG A 158 0.31 -57.99 -27.72
N GLN A 159 1.22 -58.62 -26.99
CA GLN A 159 2.62 -58.80 -27.39
C GLN A 159 3.13 -60.20 -27.04
N GLU A 160 4.26 -60.59 -27.62
CA GLU A 160 5.00 -61.77 -27.14
C GLU A 160 5.56 -61.48 -25.74
N GLY A 161 5.30 -62.36 -24.78
CA GLY A 161 5.83 -62.23 -23.42
C GLY A 161 7.25 -62.77 -23.29
N THR A 162 7.75 -62.77 -22.05
CA THR A 162 9.10 -63.28 -21.73
C THR A 162 9.08 -64.66 -21.06
N THR A 163 7.90 -65.16 -20.66
CA THR A 163 7.73 -66.47 -20.01
C THR A 163 7.73 -67.60 -21.05
N PRO A 164 8.67 -68.57 -21.01
CA PRO A 164 8.65 -69.70 -21.95
C PRO A 164 7.47 -70.65 -21.72
N CYS A 165 6.84 -71.14 -22.79
CA CYS A 165 5.80 -72.18 -22.74
C CYS A 165 6.26 -73.53 -23.32
N ASN A 166 7.41 -73.55 -24.02
CA ASN A 166 8.15 -74.74 -24.48
C ASN A 166 9.55 -74.32 -24.99
N ASP A 167 10.28 -75.24 -25.64
CA ASP A 167 11.66 -75.03 -26.12
C ASP A 167 11.83 -73.89 -27.13
N THR A 168 10.76 -73.42 -27.78
CA THR A 168 10.81 -72.38 -28.81
C THR A 168 9.74 -71.29 -28.68
N GLY A 169 8.83 -71.41 -27.71
CA GLY A 169 7.65 -70.56 -27.57
C GLY A 169 7.62 -69.79 -26.27
N VAL A 170 6.96 -68.64 -26.31
CA VAL A 170 6.65 -67.81 -25.13
C VAL A 170 5.15 -67.69 -24.93
N ILE A 171 4.75 -67.43 -23.70
CA ILE A 171 3.38 -67.04 -23.35
C ILE A 171 3.15 -65.62 -23.89
N TYR A 172 1.97 -65.36 -24.46
CA TYR A 172 1.62 -64.00 -24.89
C TYR A 172 1.27 -63.15 -23.67
N GLN A 173 1.45 -61.84 -23.78
CA GLN A 173 0.98 -60.89 -22.79
C GLN A 173 -0.15 -60.06 -23.38
N ASP A 174 -1.24 -59.93 -22.62
CA ASP A 174 -2.32 -59.00 -22.89
C ASP A 174 -2.22 -57.83 -21.92
N CYS A 175 -2.40 -56.62 -22.44
CA CYS A 175 -2.42 -55.42 -21.60
C CYS A 175 -3.75 -55.30 -20.87
N SER A 176 -3.70 -55.29 -19.54
CA SER A 176 -4.86 -55.10 -18.67
C SER A 176 -4.54 -54.12 -17.56
N ALA A 177 -5.37 -53.09 -17.41
CA ALA A 177 -5.17 -52.01 -16.45
C ALA A 177 -3.76 -51.40 -16.55
N GLY A 178 -3.33 -51.07 -17.77
CA GLY A 178 -2.07 -50.37 -18.01
C GLY A 178 -0.80 -51.21 -17.89
N THR A 179 -0.93 -52.50 -17.60
CA THR A 179 0.21 -53.41 -17.38
C THR A 179 0.10 -54.68 -18.20
N TRP A 180 1.24 -55.25 -18.56
CA TRP A 180 1.31 -56.51 -19.30
C TRP A 180 1.07 -57.71 -18.38
N VAL A 181 0.11 -58.56 -18.74
CA VAL A 181 -0.25 -59.77 -17.99
C VAL A 181 -0.19 -60.98 -18.93
N ASP A 182 0.47 -62.06 -18.50
CA ASP A 182 0.55 -63.33 -19.25
C ASP A 182 -0.86 -63.93 -19.49
N SER A 183 -1.11 -64.45 -20.71
CA SER A 183 -2.40 -65.01 -21.16
C SER A 183 -2.39 -66.42 -21.73
#